data_AF-A0AAW9RZI2-F1
#
_entry.id   AF-A0AAW9RZI2-F1
#
_cell.length_a   1.000
_cell.length_b   1.000
_cell.length_c   1.000
_cell.angle_alpha   90.00
_cell.angle_beta   90.00
_cell.angle_gamma   90.00
#
_symmetry.space_group_name_H-M   'P 1'
#
loop_
_entity.id
_entity.type
_entity.pdbx_description
1 polymer ?
#
loop_
_entity_poly.entity_id
_entity_poly.type
_entity_poly.pdbx_seq_one_letter_code
_entity_poly.pdbx_strand_id
1 'polypeptide(L)'
;MDTLSKNSPAIPTGFLTRPEVYIDFLFEQDLLYILIKNYSHAPAFRVSVKFDQNLIGLKGTKDLSSLAIFQNIEFLAPNKELKVLIDSANGYFNSGQPTKFTTTITYYDQDKKQYKKKIKHDIIIYKDLVYMSRPFDSIHHPF
;
A
#
# COMPACT_ATOMS: atom_id res chain seq x y z
N MET A 1 30.29 -43.86 -1.01
CA MET A 1 30.92 -42.55 -1.26
C MET A 1 29.93 -41.76 -2.10
N ASP A 2 29.02 -41.09 -1.42
CA ASP A 2 27.89 -40.38 -2.04
C ASP A 2 28.33 -38.99 -2.50
N THR A 3 28.27 -38.74 -3.80
CA THR A 3 28.40 -37.40 -4.38
C THR A 3 27.01 -36.81 -4.60
N LEU A 4 26.49 -36.08 -3.61
CA LEU A 4 25.26 -35.30 -3.73
C LEU A 4 25.55 -33.89 -4.29
N SER A 5 25.07 -33.69 -5.51
CA SER A 5 24.41 -32.48 -6.05
C SER A 5 24.86 -31.10 -5.55
N LYS A 6 25.72 -30.43 -6.32
CA LYS A 6 25.79 -28.95 -6.35
C LYS A 6 24.85 -28.45 -7.45
N ASN A 7 23.61 -28.15 -7.09
CA ASN A 7 22.72 -27.28 -7.87
C ASN A 7 21.61 -26.75 -6.95
N SER A 8 22.01 -25.93 -5.98
CA SER A 8 21.09 -24.97 -5.35
C SER A 8 21.21 -23.66 -6.12
N PRO A 9 20.12 -23.10 -6.68
CA PRO A 9 20.20 -21.77 -7.27
C PRO A 9 20.60 -20.78 -6.18
N ALA A 10 21.67 -20.03 -6.42
CA ALA A 10 22.05 -18.91 -5.57
C ALA A 10 20.86 -17.93 -5.53
N ILE A 11 20.24 -17.76 -4.38
CA ILE A 11 19.29 -16.66 -4.17
C ILE A 11 20.12 -15.39 -4.38
N PRO A 12 19.83 -14.53 -5.36
CA PRO A 12 20.56 -13.28 -5.53
C PRO A 12 20.30 -12.45 -4.28
N THR A 13 21.26 -12.49 -3.35
CA THR A 13 21.26 -11.72 -2.11
C THR A 13 21.76 -10.33 -2.45
N GLY A 14 21.14 -9.69 -3.44
CA GLY A 14 21.28 -8.26 -3.63
C GLY A 14 20.49 -7.62 -2.51
N PHE A 15 21.14 -7.26 -1.40
CA PHE A 15 20.57 -6.26 -0.51
C PHE A 15 20.19 -5.09 -1.41
N LEU A 16 18.88 -4.82 -1.54
CA LEU A 16 18.40 -3.69 -2.31
C LEU A 16 18.97 -2.43 -1.66
N THR A 17 20.11 -1.97 -2.20
CA THR A 17 20.77 -0.73 -1.76
C THR A 17 19.96 0.50 -2.14
N ARG A 18 19.00 0.33 -3.07
CA ARG A 18 18.05 1.35 -3.47
C ARG A 18 16.68 1.14 -2.82
N PRO A 19 15.96 2.23 -2.50
CA PRO A 19 14.59 2.13 -2.03
C PRO A 19 13.66 1.48 -3.04
N GLU A 20 12.75 0.64 -2.55
CA GLU A 20 11.68 0.02 -3.34
C GLU A 20 10.33 0.39 -2.72
N VAL A 21 9.79 1.53 -3.15
CA VAL A 21 8.50 2.02 -2.64
C VAL A 21 7.36 1.61 -3.57
N TYR A 22 6.26 1.19 -2.97
CA TYR A 22 5.01 0.81 -3.64
C TYR A 22 3.81 1.46 -2.95
N ILE A 23 2.80 1.73 -3.77
CA ILE A 23 1.43 1.95 -3.31
C ILE A 23 0.61 0.72 -3.67
N ASP A 24 -0.22 0.28 -2.72
CA ASP A 24 -1.10 -0.87 -2.86
C ASP A 24 -2.45 -0.60 -2.20
N PHE A 25 -3.42 -1.48 -2.42
CA PHE A 25 -4.76 -1.41 -1.85
C PHE A 25 -5.05 -2.70 -1.10
N LEU A 26 -5.48 -2.59 0.14
CA LEU A 26 -5.71 -3.73 1.01
C LEU A 26 -7.17 -3.80 1.41
N PHE A 27 -7.72 -5.01 1.39
CA PHE A 27 -8.97 -5.36 2.06
C PHE A 27 -8.64 -6.08 3.37
N GLU A 28 -9.10 -5.53 4.49
CA GLU A 28 -8.94 -6.16 5.80
C GLU A 28 -10.15 -5.86 6.67
N GLN A 29 -10.78 -6.91 7.21
CA GLN A 29 -11.92 -6.77 8.13
C GLN A 29 -13.06 -5.88 7.57
N ASP A 30 -13.48 -6.14 6.33
CA ASP A 30 -14.49 -5.33 5.60
C ASP A 30 -14.11 -3.87 5.33
N LEU A 31 -12.86 -3.49 5.57
CA LEU A 31 -12.34 -2.14 5.33
C LEU A 31 -11.35 -2.15 4.16
N LEU A 32 -11.41 -1.09 3.35
CA LEU A 32 -10.46 -0.82 2.28
C LEU A 32 -9.44 0.21 2.74
N TYR A 33 -8.18 -0.02 2.40
CA TYR A 33 -7.07 0.84 2.76
C TYR A 33 -6.16 1.12 1.57
N ILE A 34 -5.52 2.29 1.59
CA ILE A 34 -4.35 2.60 0.76
C ILE A 34 -3.10 2.31 1.59
N LEU A 35 -2.18 1.55 1.03
CA LEU A 35 -0.89 1.24 1.60
C LEU A 35 0.20 2.05 0.89
N ILE A 36 1.13 2.65 1.63
CA ILE A 36 2.42 3.09 1.11
C ILE A 36 3.49 2.31 1.88
N LYS A 37 4.33 1.56 1.17
CA LYS A 37 5.34 0.73 1.81
C LYS A 37 6.67 0.80 1.10
N ASN A 38 7.73 0.92 1.88
CA ASN A 38 9.08 0.69 1.44
C ASN A 38 9.45 -0.77 1.71
N TYR A 39 9.60 -1.57 0.66
CA TYR A 39 9.91 -3.00 0.73
C TYR A 39 11.42 -3.30 0.77
N SER A 40 12.26 -2.27 0.89
CA SER A 40 13.71 -2.41 0.88
C SER A 40 14.33 -2.17 2.26
N HIS A 41 15.61 -2.50 2.36
CA HIS A 41 16.46 -2.16 3.50
C HIS A 41 17.07 -0.74 3.42
N ALA A 42 16.79 0.01 2.35
CA ALA A 42 17.25 1.38 2.16
C ALA A 42 16.11 2.38 2.43
N PRO A 43 16.39 3.56 3.02
CA PRO A 43 15.37 4.59 3.20
C PRO A 43 14.95 5.20 1.86
N ALA A 44 13.70 5.66 1.78
CA ALA A 44 13.21 6.47 0.67
C ALA A 44 12.93 7.90 1.16
N PHE A 45 13.20 8.88 0.31
CA PHE A 45 13.01 10.29 0.61
C PHE A 45 12.01 10.93 -0.33
N ARG A 46 11.32 11.95 0.17
CA ARG A 46 10.37 12.78 -0.58
C ARG A 46 9.40 11.95 -1.41
N VAL A 47 8.83 10.93 -0.77
CA VAL A 47 7.89 10.02 -1.41
C VAL A 47 6.60 10.79 -1.68
N SER A 48 6.17 10.79 -2.93
CA SER A 48 4.92 11.40 -3.38
C SER A 48 4.16 10.43 -4.26
N VAL A 49 2.84 10.46 -4.16
CA VAL A 49 1.91 9.63 -4.91
C VAL A 49 0.88 10.55 -5.55
N LYS A 50 0.77 10.46 -6.87
CA LYS A 50 -0.30 11.11 -7.63
C LYS A 50 -1.30 10.08 -8.12
N PHE A 51 -2.57 10.36 -7.95
CA PHE A 51 -3.67 9.59 -8.52
C PHE A 51 -4.14 10.28 -9.80
N ASP A 52 -4.48 9.51 -10.82
CA ASP A 52 -5.07 10.04 -12.07
C ASP A 52 -6.56 10.36 -11.93
N GLN A 53 -7.18 9.93 -10.82
CA GLN A 53 -8.56 10.16 -10.46
C GLN A 53 -8.63 10.46 -8.96
N ASN A 54 -9.60 11.28 -8.56
CA ASN A 54 -9.83 11.54 -7.14
C ASN A 54 -10.41 10.29 -6.47
N LEU A 55 -9.88 9.95 -5.30
CA LEU A 55 -10.41 8.89 -4.46
C LEU A 55 -11.14 9.55 -3.29
N ILE A 56 -12.46 9.42 -3.26
CA ILE A 56 -13.27 9.95 -2.18
C ILE A 56 -13.60 8.80 -1.22
N GLY A 57 -13.22 8.95 0.04
CA GLY A 57 -13.51 8.00 1.10
C GLY A 57 -14.35 8.59 2.21
N LEU A 58 -14.44 7.85 3.32
CA LEU A 58 -15.20 8.20 4.52
C LEU A 58 -16.64 8.60 4.17
N LYS A 59 -17.37 7.69 3.50
CA LYS A 59 -18.75 7.88 3.03
C LYS A 59 -18.92 9.08 2.09
N GLY A 60 -17.92 9.33 1.24
CA GLY A 60 -17.95 10.41 0.25
C GLY A 60 -17.60 11.80 0.80
N THR A 61 -17.12 11.90 2.04
CA THR A 61 -16.88 13.20 2.69
C THR A 61 -15.44 13.70 2.59
N LYS A 62 -14.50 12.80 2.25
CA LYS A 62 -13.07 13.13 2.26
C LYS A 62 -12.41 12.76 0.95
N ASP A 63 -11.85 13.74 0.28
CA ASP A 63 -10.88 13.50 -0.79
C ASP A 63 -9.58 12.97 -0.15
N LEU A 64 -9.32 11.69 -0.38
CA LEU A 64 -8.12 11.01 0.10
C LEU A 64 -6.92 11.33 -0.77
N SER A 65 -7.14 11.58 -2.06
CA SER A 65 -6.06 11.79 -3.03
C SER A 65 -5.27 13.08 -2.78
N SER A 66 -5.86 14.04 -2.06
CA SER A 66 -5.23 15.30 -1.64
C SER A 66 -4.61 15.27 -0.24
N LEU A 67 -4.62 14.13 0.48
CA LEU A 67 -4.01 14.06 1.80
C LEU A 67 -2.50 14.31 1.75
N ALA A 68 -1.97 15.03 2.75
CA ALA A 68 -0.56 15.39 2.83
C ALA A 68 0.40 14.18 2.77
N ILE A 69 -0.05 13.02 3.26
CA ILE A 69 0.70 11.74 3.22
C ILE A 69 0.98 11.26 1.79
N PHE A 70 0.18 11.67 0.80
CA PHE A 70 0.43 11.37 -0.61
C PHE A 70 1.19 12.50 -1.32
N GLN A 71 1.24 13.70 -0.74
CA GLN A 71 1.93 14.83 -1.35
C GLN A 71 3.44 14.77 -1.14
N ASN A 72 3.89 14.57 0.09
CA ASN A 72 5.31 14.45 0.42
C ASN A 72 5.52 13.77 1.78
N ILE A 73 6.07 12.56 1.77
CA ILE A 73 6.66 11.94 2.95
C ILE A 73 8.16 12.18 2.87
N GLU A 74 8.68 13.09 3.69
CA GLU A 74 10.08 13.49 3.62
C GLU A 74 11.03 12.31 3.83
N PHE A 75 10.68 11.40 4.74
CA PHE A 75 11.44 10.22 5.07
C PHE A 75 10.53 9.01 5.31
N LEU A 76 10.74 7.96 4.52
CA LEU A 76 10.09 6.67 4.68
C LEU A 76 11.17 5.61 4.96
N ALA A 77 11.27 5.24 6.23
CA ALA A 77 12.28 4.31 6.73
C ALA A 77 12.25 2.95 6.01
N PRO A 78 13.36 2.18 6.04
CA PRO A 78 13.36 0.80 5.57
C PRO A 78 12.22 -0.01 6.18
N ASN A 79 11.54 -0.81 5.36
CA ASN A 79 10.40 -1.66 5.78
C ASN A 79 9.20 -0.90 6.39
N LYS A 80 9.19 0.43 6.37
CA LYS A 80 8.09 1.22 6.92
C LYS A 80 6.87 1.11 6.03
N GLU A 81 5.75 0.93 6.70
CA GLU A 81 4.42 0.90 6.13
C GLU A 81 3.58 2.03 6.70
N LEU A 82 2.81 2.67 5.83
CA LEU A 82 1.79 3.65 6.16
C LEU A 82 0.48 3.17 5.56
N LYS A 83 -0.58 3.18 6.37
CA LYS A 83 -1.89 2.66 6.01
C LYS A 83 -2.94 3.74 6.22
N VAL A 84 -3.70 4.05 5.17
CA VAL A 84 -4.75 5.09 5.17
C VAL A 84 -6.08 4.41 4.92
N LEU A 85 -7.03 4.57 5.84
CA LEU A 85 -8.39 4.07 5.67
C LEU A 85 -9.08 4.80 4.53
N ILE A 86 -9.69 4.03 3.61
CA ILE A 86 -10.54 4.56 2.55
C ILE A 86 -11.98 4.65 3.06
N ASP A 87 -12.58 3.48 3.30
CA ASP A 87 -13.95 3.29 3.73
C ASP A 87 -14.14 1.81 4.11
N SER A 88 -15.33 1.45 4.55
CA SER A 88 -15.84 0.09 4.40
C SER A 88 -15.88 -0.32 2.91
N ALA A 89 -15.60 -1.58 2.61
CA ALA A 89 -15.67 -2.10 1.25
C ALA A 89 -17.06 -1.90 0.64
N ASN A 90 -18.11 -2.23 1.39
CA ASN A 90 -19.49 -2.02 0.96
C ASN A 90 -19.80 -0.53 0.71
N GLY A 91 -19.36 0.36 1.60
CA GLY A 91 -19.55 1.81 1.42
C GLY A 91 -18.86 2.35 0.17
N TYR A 92 -17.61 1.93 -0.05
CA TYR A 92 -16.85 2.33 -1.23
C TYR A 92 -17.52 1.84 -2.53
N PHE A 93 -17.83 0.55 -2.64
CA PHE A 93 -18.39 -0.04 -3.87
C PHE A 93 -19.82 0.40 -4.16
N ASN A 94 -20.61 0.79 -3.15
CA ASN A 94 -21.97 1.33 -3.36
C ASN A 94 -21.98 2.83 -3.71
N SER A 95 -20.89 3.54 -3.48
CA SER A 95 -20.80 4.99 -3.72
C SER A 95 -20.41 5.38 -5.16
N GLY A 96 -20.19 4.40 -6.04
CA GLY A 96 -19.81 4.63 -7.44
C GLY A 96 -18.40 5.17 -7.64
N GLN A 97 -17.53 5.07 -6.62
CA GLN A 97 -16.12 5.45 -6.71
C GLN A 97 -15.36 4.61 -7.74
N PRO A 98 -14.29 5.16 -8.34
CA PRO A 98 -13.57 4.47 -9.40
C PRO A 98 -12.83 3.24 -8.87
N THR A 99 -13.09 2.07 -9.43
CA THR A 99 -12.33 0.84 -9.08
C THR A 99 -11.05 0.69 -9.88
N LYS A 100 -10.90 1.43 -10.98
CA LYS A 100 -9.74 1.42 -11.86
C LYS A 100 -9.11 2.79 -11.90
N PHE A 101 -7.84 2.87 -11.52
CA PHE A 101 -7.10 4.12 -11.53
C PHE A 101 -5.61 3.85 -11.61
N THR A 102 -4.86 4.86 -12.01
CA THR A 102 -3.41 4.79 -12.10
C THR A 102 -2.79 5.66 -11.03
N THR A 103 -1.82 5.10 -10.33
CA THR A 103 -0.99 5.84 -9.38
C THR A 103 0.38 6.07 -9.98
N THR A 104 0.94 7.25 -9.74
CA THR A 104 2.33 7.58 -10.06
C THR A 104 3.05 7.87 -8.76
N ILE A 105 3.96 6.98 -8.38
CA ILE A 105 4.81 7.17 -7.21
C ILE A 105 6.16 7.73 -7.65
N THR A 106 6.64 8.73 -6.94
CA THR A 106 7.94 9.35 -7.13
C THR A 106 8.67 9.40 -5.79
N TYR A 107 9.95 9.04 -5.76
CA TYR A 107 10.75 9.04 -4.55
C TYR A 107 12.24 9.18 -4.89
N TYR A 108 13.05 9.42 -3.88
CA TYR A 108 14.50 9.59 -4.00
C TYR A 108 15.24 8.60 -3.09
N ASP A 109 16.44 8.22 -3.48
CA ASP A 109 17.39 7.54 -2.60
C ASP A 109 18.26 8.54 -1.81
N GLN A 110 19.18 8.01 -1.00
CA GLN A 110 20.13 8.79 -0.20
C GLN A 110 21.07 9.66 -1.05
N ASP A 111 21.35 9.26 -2.29
CA ASP A 111 22.20 9.97 -3.24
C ASP A 111 21.42 11.01 -4.06
N LYS A 112 20.15 11.27 -3.68
CA LYS A 112 19.22 12.18 -4.35
C LYS A 112 18.89 11.76 -5.79
N LYS A 113 19.09 10.50 -6.14
CA LYS A 113 18.63 9.96 -7.42
C LYS A 113 17.13 9.74 -7.35
N GLN A 114 16.42 10.26 -8.36
CA GLN A 114 14.97 10.16 -8.46
C GLN A 114 14.55 8.84 -9.11
N TYR A 115 13.46 8.27 -8.58
CA TYR A 115 12.78 7.11 -9.11
C TYR A 115 11.31 7.45 -9.32
N LYS A 116 10.71 6.87 -10.37
CA LYS A 116 9.30 7.05 -10.71
C LYS A 116 8.72 5.72 -11.16
N LYS A 117 7.56 5.34 -10.62
CA LYS A 117 6.79 4.17 -11.05
C LYS A 117 5.35 4.57 -11.33
N LYS A 118 4.76 3.97 -12.35
CA LYS A 118 3.34 4.12 -12.71
C LYS A 118 2.68 2.76 -12.56
N ILE A 119 1.66 2.65 -11.71
CA ILE A 119 1.00 1.39 -11.37
C ILE A 119 -0.49 1.53 -11.63
N LYS A 120 -1.03 0.65 -12.48
CA LYS A 120 -2.47 0.54 -12.73
C LYS A 120 -3.06 -0.38 -11.68
N HIS A 121 -4.13 0.07 -11.05
CA HIS A 121 -4.87 -0.67 -10.03
C HIS A 121 -6.26 -1.00 -10.55
N ASP A 122 -6.74 -2.19 -10.21
CA ASP A 122 -8.14 -2.59 -10.38
C ASP A 122 -8.61 -3.26 -9.09
N ILE A 123 -9.24 -2.48 -8.21
CA ILE A 123 -9.65 -2.94 -6.88
C ILE A 123 -11.03 -3.60 -6.89
N ILE A 124 -11.65 -3.79 -8.05
CA ILE A 124 -12.96 -4.47 -8.18
C ILE A 124 -12.91 -5.90 -7.61
N ILE A 125 -11.73 -6.53 -7.62
CA ILE A 125 -11.50 -7.87 -7.07
C ILE A 125 -11.86 -8.00 -5.59
N TYR A 126 -11.94 -6.87 -4.86
CA TYR A 126 -12.34 -6.86 -3.45
C TYR A 126 -13.85 -6.79 -3.23
N LYS A 127 -14.66 -6.58 -4.27
CA LYS A 127 -16.12 -6.44 -4.16
C LYS A 127 -16.80 -7.73 -3.72
N ASP A 128 -16.31 -8.86 -4.21
CA ASP A 128 -16.92 -10.17 -4.00
C ASP A 128 -16.25 -10.97 -2.86
N LEU A 129 -15.32 -10.34 -2.12
CA LEU A 129 -14.70 -10.98 -0.98
C LEU A 129 -15.71 -11.12 0.16
N VAL A 130 -16.06 -12.37 0.47
CA VAL A 130 -16.87 -12.71 1.63
C VAL A 130 -15.98 -12.73 2.86
N TYR A 131 -16.19 -11.78 3.76
CA TYR A 131 -15.55 -11.79 5.07
C TYR A 131 -16.52 -12.33 6.12
N MET A 132 -16.08 -13.34 6.89
CA MET A 132 -16.71 -13.63 8.17
C MET A 132 -16.18 -12.62 9.17
N SER A 133 -16.99 -11.64 9.54
CA SER A 133 -16.73 -10.88 10.76
C SER A 133 -16.66 -11.89 11.91
N ARG A 134 -15.46 -12.05 12.50
CA ARG A 134 -15.45 -12.56 13.87
C ARG A 134 -16.21 -11.52 14.68
N PRO A 135 -17.26 -11.90 15.43
CA PRO A 135 -17.85 -10.96 16.37
C PRO A 135 -16.72 -10.42 17.22
N PHE A 136 -16.61 -9.09 17.30
CA PHE A 136 -15.83 -8.47 18.35
C PHE A 136 -16.40 -9.04 19.64
N ASP A 137 -15.66 -9.93 20.30
CA ASP A 137 -15.93 -10.22 21.69
C ASP A 137 -15.80 -8.87 22.38
N SER A 138 -16.94 -8.33 22.78
CA SER A 138 -17.04 -7.16 23.63
C SER A 138 -16.17 -7.46 24.85
N ILE A 139 -14.93 -6.96 24.86
CA ILE A 139 -14.15 -6.95 26.08
C ILE A 139 -14.87 -5.97 26.99
N HIS A 140 -15.78 -6.52 27.79
CA HIS A 140 -16.18 -5.98 29.06
C HIS A 140 -14.88 -5.55 29.75
N HIS A 141 -14.68 -4.24 29.89
CA HIS A 141 -13.82 -3.73 30.93
C HIS A 141 -14.68 -3.71 32.20
N PRO A 142 -14.52 -4.66 33.13
CA PRO A 142 -14.92 -4.41 34.50
C PRO A 142 -13.90 -3.44 35.10
N PHE A 143 -14.40 -2.25 35.41
CA PHE A 143 -13.86 -1.21 36.32
C PHE A 143 -12.54 -0.53 35.93
#